data_AF-V7ALP1-F1
#
_entry.id   AF-V7ALP1-F1
#
_cell.length_a   1.000
_cell.length_b   1.000
_cell.length_c   1.000
_cell.angle_alpha   90.00
_cell.angle_beta   90.00
_cell.angle_gamma   90.00
#
_symmetry.space_group_name_H-M   'P 1'
#
loop_
_entity.id
_entity.type
_entity.pdbx_description
1 polymer ?
#
loop_
_entity_poly.entity_id
_entity_poly.type
_entity_poly.pdbx_seq_one_letter_code
_entity_poly.pdbx_strand_id
1 'polypeptide(L)'
;LKNVPYFNALMSDICISTSAAPIFLPPYYFENDGVEFNMISGGTASGNPTEAAVSEVLRHNEYPKILVLSLGTGITKIEQIFDAQTAATWFPWDWISPLLGVLPRLSSLITEYYLASLFSDIQPGTYLRIQEYNLNPDFNNMVNVTKENMDGLEEIGKHLLQEKPVKLNLDTLDLEEAGGTNAEALDRLADILYGERQHRLKRKSMKKGGRPFPQTLRVPSEKLKPVI
;
A
#
# COMPACT_ATOMS: atom_id res chain seq x y z
N LEU A 1 -16.00 -13.90 9.37
CA LEU A 1 -15.46 -15.14 9.99
C LEU A 1 -16.51 -15.93 10.78
N LYS A 2 -17.23 -15.37 11.78
CA LYS A 2 -18.23 -16.14 12.55
C LYS A 2 -19.32 -16.84 11.72
N ASN A 3 -19.69 -16.28 10.58
CA ASN A 3 -20.74 -16.84 9.70
C ASN A 3 -20.19 -17.54 8.45
N VAL A 4 -18.86 -17.55 8.27
CA VAL A 4 -18.14 -18.07 7.10
C VAL A 4 -16.79 -18.63 7.56
N PRO A 5 -16.79 -19.77 8.29
CA PRO A 5 -15.59 -20.30 8.95
C PRO A 5 -14.50 -20.69 7.94
N TYR A 6 -14.90 -21.12 6.73
CA TYR A 6 -14.01 -21.49 5.63
C TYR A 6 -13.06 -20.37 5.15
N PHE A 7 -13.28 -19.09 5.50
CA PHE A 7 -12.29 -18.03 5.26
C PHE A 7 -11.16 -17.97 6.30
N ASN A 8 -11.25 -18.72 7.40
CA ASN A 8 -10.19 -18.86 8.41
C ASN A 8 -9.17 -19.92 7.98
N ALA A 9 -8.61 -19.76 6.78
CA ALA A 9 -7.61 -20.68 6.22
C ALA A 9 -6.25 -20.51 6.89
N LEU A 10 -5.33 -21.45 6.60
CA LEU A 10 -3.95 -21.32 7.07
C LEU A 10 -3.29 -20.08 6.46
N MET A 11 -2.49 -19.38 7.27
CA MET A 11 -1.71 -18.24 6.79
C MET A 11 -0.78 -18.60 5.64
N SER A 12 -0.23 -19.82 5.62
CA SER A 12 0.57 -20.31 4.50
C SER A 12 -0.21 -20.38 3.20
N ASP A 13 -1.45 -20.87 3.23
CA ASP A 13 -2.30 -20.96 2.04
C ASP A 13 -2.64 -19.58 1.50
N ILE A 14 -2.97 -18.64 2.39
CA ILE A 14 -3.26 -17.25 2.04
C ILE A 14 -2.02 -16.57 1.42
N CYS A 15 -0.84 -16.76 2.03
CA CYS A 15 0.41 -16.18 1.54
C CYS A 15 0.82 -16.75 0.17
N ILE A 16 0.73 -18.06 -0.04
CA ILE A 16 1.05 -18.65 -1.35
C ILE A 16 0.04 -18.19 -2.40
N SER A 17 -1.25 -18.20 -2.07
CA SER A 17 -2.33 -17.73 -2.96
C SER A 17 -2.10 -16.31 -3.44
N THR A 18 -1.83 -15.36 -2.52
CA THR A 18 -1.68 -13.95 -2.90
C THR A 18 -0.42 -13.68 -3.72
N SER A 19 0.59 -14.54 -3.63
CA SER A 19 1.85 -14.43 -4.36
C SER A 19 1.87 -15.19 -5.69
N ALA A 20 0.90 -16.06 -5.98
CA ALA A 20 0.84 -16.91 -7.18
C ALA A 20 0.55 -16.12 -8.48
N ALA A 21 1.50 -15.28 -8.91
CA ALA A 21 1.36 -14.40 -10.06
C ALA A 21 1.26 -15.21 -11.38
N PRO A 22 0.22 -14.99 -12.21
CA PRO A 22 0.10 -15.68 -13.49
C PRO A 22 1.36 -15.55 -14.35
N ILE A 23 1.66 -16.58 -15.14
CA ILE A 23 2.85 -16.70 -16.00
C ILE A 23 4.16 -16.96 -15.23
N PHE A 24 4.30 -16.46 -14.00
CA PHE A 24 5.49 -16.69 -13.16
C PHE A 24 5.35 -17.90 -12.24
N LEU A 25 4.16 -18.11 -11.67
CA LEU A 25 3.90 -19.14 -10.69
C LEU A 25 2.61 -19.92 -11.03
N PRO A 26 2.53 -21.21 -10.68
CA PRO A 26 1.31 -21.98 -10.86
C PRO A 26 0.18 -21.45 -9.95
N PRO A 27 -1.10 -21.57 -10.36
CA PRO A 27 -2.22 -21.36 -9.46
C PRO A 27 -2.10 -22.26 -8.22
N TYR A 28 -2.62 -21.79 -7.09
CA TYR A 28 -2.57 -22.50 -5.83
C TYR A 28 -3.94 -23.05 -5.44
N TYR A 29 -4.00 -24.35 -5.19
CA TYR A 29 -5.19 -25.04 -4.70
C TYR A 29 -5.03 -25.37 -3.22
N PHE A 30 -6.09 -25.15 -2.45
CA PHE A 30 -6.21 -25.70 -1.10
C PHE A 30 -7.70 -25.88 -0.74
N GLU A 31 -7.96 -26.63 0.33
CA GLU A 31 -9.29 -26.81 0.89
C GLU A 31 -9.29 -26.31 2.34
N ASN A 32 -10.33 -25.60 2.76
CA ASN A 32 -10.51 -25.19 4.15
C ASN A 32 -11.99 -25.31 4.57
N ASP A 33 -12.23 -26.00 5.69
CA ASP A 33 -13.57 -26.33 6.20
C ASP A 33 -14.53 -26.92 5.12
N GLY A 34 -14.03 -27.82 4.27
CA GLY A 34 -14.82 -28.48 3.23
C GLY A 34 -15.12 -27.61 2.00
N VAL A 35 -14.45 -26.46 1.87
CA VAL A 35 -14.57 -25.56 0.72
C VAL A 35 -13.25 -25.51 -0.03
N GLU A 36 -13.32 -25.76 -1.34
CA GLU A 36 -12.19 -25.68 -2.25
C GLU A 36 -11.88 -24.23 -2.65
N PHE A 37 -10.59 -23.91 -2.72
CA PHE A 37 -10.07 -22.63 -3.17
C PHE A 37 -9.09 -22.85 -4.33
N ASN A 38 -9.32 -22.16 -5.44
CA ASN A 38 -8.48 -22.19 -6.64
C ASN A 38 -7.97 -20.77 -6.91
N MET A 39 -6.76 -20.47 -6.44
CA MET A 39 -6.29 -19.11 -6.25
C MET A 39 -5.17 -18.72 -7.20
N ILE A 40 -5.16 -17.44 -7.56
CA ILE A 40 -4.05 -16.75 -8.22
C ILE A 40 -3.74 -15.47 -7.44
N SER A 41 -2.63 -14.81 -7.78
CA SER A 41 -2.17 -13.61 -7.08
C SER A 41 -3.24 -12.52 -7.00
N GLY A 42 -3.36 -11.93 -5.80
CA GLY A 42 -4.23 -10.78 -5.56
C GLY A 42 -3.85 -9.53 -6.36
N GLY A 43 -2.60 -9.42 -6.83
CA GLY A 43 -2.16 -8.30 -7.68
C GLY A 43 -2.89 -8.22 -9.02
N THR A 44 -3.52 -9.32 -9.45
CA THR A 44 -4.41 -9.35 -10.63
C THR A 44 -5.74 -8.65 -10.38
N ALA A 45 -6.23 -8.67 -9.14
CA ALA A 45 -7.51 -8.09 -8.74
C ALA A 45 -7.35 -6.69 -8.12
N SER A 46 -6.24 -6.46 -7.41
CA SER A 46 -5.95 -5.20 -6.72
C SER A 46 -4.44 -4.99 -6.64
N GLY A 47 -3.89 -4.21 -7.57
CA GLY A 47 -2.46 -3.85 -7.58
C GLY A 47 -2.05 -2.99 -6.38
N ASN A 48 -3.02 -2.25 -5.83
CA ASN A 48 -2.88 -1.51 -4.58
C ASN A 48 -4.05 -1.87 -3.64
N PRO A 49 -3.84 -2.72 -2.62
CA PRO A 49 -4.92 -3.20 -1.74
C PRO A 49 -5.42 -2.14 -0.74
N THR A 50 -4.91 -0.91 -0.79
CA THR A 50 -5.25 0.13 0.19
C THR A 50 -6.74 0.46 0.20
N GLU A 51 -7.38 0.53 -0.97
CA GLU A 51 -8.82 0.77 -1.07
C GLU A 51 -9.65 -0.36 -0.45
N ALA A 52 -9.29 -1.62 -0.72
CA ALA A 52 -9.94 -2.77 -0.12
C ALA A 52 -9.78 -2.78 1.41
N ALA A 53 -8.60 -2.42 1.91
CA ALA A 53 -8.33 -2.29 3.33
C ALA A 53 -9.16 -1.18 3.99
N VAL A 54 -9.24 0.00 3.38
CA VAL A 54 -10.07 1.12 3.86
C VAL A 54 -11.55 0.75 3.86
N SER A 55 -12.04 0.12 2.80
CA SER A 55 -13.42 -0.36 2.69
C SER A 55 -13.75 -1.36 3.80
N GLU A 56 -12.87 -2.34 4.07
CA GLU A 56 -13.08 -3.31 5.14
C GLU A 56 -13.06 -2.66 6.53
N VAL A 57 -12.17 -1.69 6.74
CA VAL A 57 -12.13 -0.90 7.99
C VAL A 57 -13.44 -0.13 8.16
N LEU A 58 -13.94 0.55 7.13
CA LEU A 58 -15.20 1.31 7.18
C LEU A 58 -16.42 0.41 7.38
N ARG A 59 -16.41 -0.80 6.82
CA ARG A 59 -17.49 -1.79 6.98
C ARG A 59 -17.64 -2.27 8.42
N HIS A 60 -16.54 -2.39 9.17
CA HIS A 60 -16.54 -2.97 10.52
C HIS A 60 -16.28 -1.97 11.65
N ASN A 61 -15.74 -0.79 11.37
CA ASN A 61 -15.52 0.23 12.39
C ASN A 61 -16.66 1.24 12.42
N GLU A 62 -17.12 1.51 13.64
CA GLU A 62 -17.94 2.67 13.96
C GLU A 62 -17.12 3.97 14.07
N TYR A 63 -15.78 3.88 13.97
CA TYR A 63 -14.90 5.03 14.16
C TYR A 63 -14.76 5.85 12.88
N PRO A 64 -15.03 7.16 12.92
CA PRO A 64 -15.03 8.01 11.73
C PRO A 64 -13.63 8.41 11.25
N LYS A 65 -12.56 8.12 12.01
CA LYS A 65 -11.19 8.58 11.70
C LYS A 65 -10.25 7.42 11.39
N ILE A 66 -9.64 7.46 10.22
CA ILE A 66 -8.72 6.43 9.72
C ILE A 66 -7.41 7.11 9.33
N LEU A 67 -6.29 6.58 9.82
CA LEU A 67 -4.95 6.97 9.39
C LEU A 67 -4.40 5.85 8.51
N VAL A 68 -3.96 6.19 7.29
CA VAL A 68 -3.54 5.23 6.26
C VAL A 68 -2.09 5.50 5.84
N LEU A 69 -1.28 4.46 5.91
CA LEU A 69 0.03 4.38 5.26
C LEU A 69 -0.08 3.35 4.13
N SER A 70 0.18 3.80 2.91
CA SER A 70 0.24 2.95 1.71
C SER A 70 1.67 2.93 1.19
N LEU A 71 2.24 1.73 1.03
CA LEU A 71 3.60 1.53 0.53
C LEU A 71 3.53 0.85 -0.83
N GLY A 72 4.18 1.44 -1.82
CA GLY A 72 4.35 0.84 -3.14
C GLY A 72 5.72 0.18 -3.29
N THR A 73 5.86 -0.62 -4.34
CA THR A 73 7.09 -1.35 -4.68
C THR A 73 7.84 -0.74 -5.86
N GLY A 74 7.55 0.53 -6.16
CA GLY A 74 8.08 1.23 -7.32
C GLY A 74 7.27 1.00 -8.59
N ILE A 75 7.29 2.00 -9.47
CA ILE A 75 6.82 1.91 -10.85
C ILE A 75 7.89 2.49 -11.75
N THR A 76 8.13 1.82 -12.88
CA THR A 76 8.97 2.39 -13.94
C THR A 76 8.24 3.54 -14.63
N LYS A 77 8.98 4.52 -15.16
CA LYS A 77 8.37 5.46 -16.10
C LYS A 77 7.78 4.68 -17.29
N ILE A 78 6.59 5.08 -17.73
CA ILE A 78 6.07 4.62 -19.01
C ILE A 78 6.94 5.30 -20.07
N GLU A 79 7.99 4.63 -20.51
CA GLU A 79 8.48 4.88 -21.86
C GLU A 79 7.37 4.44 -22.80
N GLN A 80 7.06 5.20 -23.85
CA GLN A 80 6.00 4.84 -24.79
C GLN A 80 6.50 3.65 -25.62
N ILE A 81 6.44 2.44 -25.07
CA ILE A 81 7.06 1.23 -25.64
C ILE A 81 6.32 0.80 -26.92
N PHE A 82 5.06 1.21 -27.09
CA PHE A 82 4.22 0.89 -28.23
C PHE A 82 3.17 1.99 -28.48
N ASP A 83 2.84 2.23 -29.74
CA ASP A 83 1.74 3.10 -30.17
C ASP A 83 0.56 2.29 -30.72
N ALA A 84 -0.56 2.97 -30.96
CA ALA A 84 -1.78 2.32 -31.48
C ALA A 84 -1.56 1.67 -32.86
N GLN A 85 -0.66 2.23 -33.67
CA GLN A 85 -0.36 1.69 -35.00
C GLN A 85 0.40 0.35 -34.91
N THR A 86 1.36 0.27 -34.00
CA THR A 86 2.12 -0.94 -33.68
C THR A 86 1.20 -1.99 -33.08
N ALA A 87 0.38 -1.62 -32.09
CA ALA A 87 -0.55 -2.53 -31.43
C ALA A 87 -1.67 -3.04 -32.35
N ALA A 88 -2.04 -2.31 -33.40
CA ALA A 88 -3.01 -2.77 -34.40
C ALA A 88 -2.53 -4.01 -35.19
N THR A 89 -1.22 -4.29 -35.18
CA THR A 89 -0.63 -5.45 -35.86
C THR A 89 -0.36 -6.63 -34.93
N TRP A 90 -0.66 -6.48 -33.64
CA TRP A 90 -0.40 -7.51 -32.64
C TRP A 90 -1.28 -8.74 -32.83
N PHE A 91 -0.68 -9.90 -32.72
CA PHE A 91 -1.39 -11.14 -32.48
C PHE A 91 -1.88 -11.20 -31.03
N PRO A 92 -2.85 -12.07 -30.69
CA PRO A 92 -3.37 -12.18 -29.33
C PRO A 92 -2.30 -12.42 -28.25
N TRP A 93 -1.20 -13.11 -28.56
CA TRP A 93 -0.12 -13.35 -27.59
C TRP A 93 0.78 -12.13 -27.34
N ASP A 94 0.87 -11.21 -28.29
CA ASP A 94 1.66 -9.99 -28.13
C ASP A 94 1.04 -9.06 -27.07
N TRP A 95 -0.27 -9.19 -26.81
CA TRP A 95 -0.98 -8.47 -25.75
C TRP A 95 -0.65 -8.96 -24.33
N ILE A 96 -0.12 -10.18 -24.17
CA ILE A 96 0.05 -10.80 -22.84
C ILE A 96 1.01 -10.00 -21.97
N SER A 97 2.20 -9.69 -22.47
CA SER A 97 3.23 -8.96 -21.72
C SER A 97 2.79 -7.53 -21.35
N PRO A 98 2.26 -6.72 -22.29
CA PRO A 98 1.68 -5.41 -21.98
C PRO A 98 0.57 -5.45 -20.92
N LEU A 99 -0.37 -6.38 -21.02
CA LEU A 99 -1.49 -6.46 -20.06
C LEU A 99 -1.01 -6.82 -18.65
N LEU A 100 -0.01 -7.70 -18.52
CA LEU A 100 0.56 -8.04 -17.21
C LEU A 100 1.22 -6.83 -16.53
N GLY A 101 1.91 -5.96 -17.27
CA GLY A 101 2.55 -4.78 -16.69
C GLY A 101 1.57 -3.62 -16.47
N VAL A 102 0.63 -3.42 -17.40
CA VAL A 102 -0.29 -2.27 -17.39
C VAL A 102 -1.43 -2.45 -16.40
N LEU A 103 -2.04 -3.63 -16.30
CA LEU A 103 -3.25 -3.80 -15.48
C LEU A 103 -3.02 -3.55 -13.97
N PRO A 104 -2.01 -4.14 -13.30
CA PRO A 104 -1.77 -3.87 -11.88
C PRO A 104 -1.39 -2.41 -11.62
N ARG A 105 -0.70 -1.78 -12.57
CA ARG A 105 -0.35 -0.36 -12.51
C ARG A 105 -1.58 0.53 -12.63
N LEU A 106 -2.46 0.27 -13.60
CA LEU A 106 -3.72 1.00 -13.75
C LEU A 106 -4.59 0.85 -12.51
N SER A 107 -4.70 -0.37 -11.98
CA SER A 107 -5.39 -0.62 -10.71
C SER A 107 -4.81 0.23 -9.59
N SER A 108 -3.48 0.33 -9.48
CA SER A 108 -2.83 1.14 -8.44
C SER A 108 -3.09 2.64 -8.60
N LEU A 109 -3.03 3.17 -9.83
CA LEU A 109 -3.30 4.57 -10.13
C LEU A 109 -4.75 4.96 -9.83
N ILE A 110 -5.71 4.11 -10.21
CA ILE A 110 -7.13 4.34 -9.93
C ILE A 110 -7.38 4.34 -8.42
N THR A 111 -6.79 3.39 -7.68
CA THR A 111 -6.87 3.38 -6.22
C THR A 111 -6.25 4.64 -5.60
N GLU A 112 -5.10 5.11 -6.10
CA GLU A 112 -4.51 6.36 -5.62
C GLU A 112 -5.42 7.57 -5.86
N TYR A 113 -6.10 7.63 -7.01
CA TYR A 113 -7.12 8.66 -7.28
C TYR A 113 -8.30 8.61 -6.30
N TYR A 114 -8.90 7.43 -6.10
CA TYR A 114 -10.03 7.28 -5.17
C TYR A 114 -9.65 7.63 -3.73
N LEU A 115 -8.46 7.23 -3.28
CA LEU A 115 -7.99 7.56 -1.94
C LEU A 115 -7.65 9.04 -1.82
N ALA A 116 -7.03 9.66 -2.84
CA ALA A 116 -6.77 11.08 -2.84
C ALA A 116 -8.08 11.89 -2.75
N SER A 117 -9.12 11.51 -3.50
CA SER A 117 -10.45 12.14 -3.40
C SER A 117 -11.07 11.95 -2.02
N LEU A 118 -11.14 10.71 -1.53
CA LEU A 118 -11.76 10.39 -0.24
C LEU A 118 -11.10 11.13 0.93
N PHE A 119 -9.76 11.18 0.95
CA PHE A 119 -9.01 11.74 2.07
C PHE A 119 -8.77 13.25 1.96
N SER A 120 -8.83 13.85 0.76
CA SER A 120 -8.74 15.30 0.61
C SER A 120 -9.99 16.01 1.14
N ASP A 121 -11.18 15.42 0.91
CA ASP A 121 -12.44 16.05 1.30
C ASP A 121 -12.86 15.72 2.74
N ILE A 122 -12.60 14.49 3.20
CA ILE A 122 -13.18 13.99 4.45
C ILE A 122 -12.17 14.06 5.62
N GLN A 123 -10.89 13.76 5.39
CA GLN A 123 -9.88 13.69 6.45
C GLN A 123 -8.49 14.17 5.99
N PRO A 124 -8.31 15.48 5.79
CA PRO A 124 -7.05 16.04 5.33
C PRO A 124 -5.86 15.59 6.19
N GLY A 125 -4.78 15.15 5.53
CA GLY A 125 -3.53 14.77 6.19
C GLY A 125 -3.52 13.39 6.88
N THR A 126 -4.50 12.53 6.59
CA THR A 126 -4.58 11.17 7.16
C THR A 126 -4.18 10.05 6.20
N TYR A 127 -3.81 10.37 4.96
CA TYR A 127 -3.31 9.44 3.96
C TYR A 127 -1.87 9.79 3.56
N LEU A 128 -0.96 8.83 3.72
CA LEU A 128 0.43 8.91 3.27
C LEU A 128 0.71 7.76 2.29
N ARG A 129 1.08 8.11 1.06
CA ARG A 129 1.58 7.17 0.04
C ARG A 129 3.09 7.36 -0.10
N ILE A 130 3.83 6.26 0.05
CA ILE A 130 5.26 6.22 -0.27
C ILE A 130 5.43 5.30 -1.48
N GLN A 131 5.95 5.85 -2.56
CA GLN A 131 6.09 5.17 -3.83
C GLN A 131 7.25 5.77 -4.62
N GLU A 132 8.06 4.90 -5.23
CA GLU A 132 9.07 5.28 -6.22
C GLU A 132 8.38 5.40 -7.59
N TYR A 133 8.24 6.61 -8.13
CA TYR A 133 7.51 6.84 -9.39
C TYR A 133 8.38 6.69 -10.65
N ASN A 134 9.70 6.62 -10.47
CA ASN A 134 10.70 6.62 -11.52
C ASN A 134 11.71 5.49 -11.32
N LEU A 135 11.22 4.29 -10.96
CA LEU A 135 12.06 3.12 -10.77
C LEU A 135 12.90 2.85 -12.03
N ASN A 136 14.20 2.65 -11.85
CA ASN A 136 15.07 2.25 -12.95
C ASN A 136 14.59 0.89 -13.51
N PRO A 137 14.32 0.77 -14.83
CA PRO A 137 13.90 -0.47 -15.47
C PRO A 137 14.75 -1.71 -15.17
N ASP A 138 16.04 -1.54 -14.89
CA ASP A 138 16.94 -2.63 -14.52
C ASP A 138 16.48 -3.38 -13.26
N PHE A 139 15.76 -2.69 -12.36
CA PHE A 139 15.24 -3.24 -11.11
C PHE A 139 13.74 -3.60 -11.17
N ASN A 140 13.10 -3.52 -12.34
CA ASN A 140 11.67 -3.77 -12.50
C ASN A 140 11.30 -5.26 -12.65
N ASN A 141 12.30 -6.14 -12.75
CA ASN A 141 12.05 -7.57 -12.87
C ASN A 141 11.66 -8.17 -11.51
N MET A 142 10.38 -8.47 -11.34
CA MET A 142 9.81 -8.97 -10.09
C MET A 142 10.34 -10.35 -9.63
N VAL A 143 10.95 -11.12 -10.52
CA VAL A 143 11.51 -12.45 -10.20
C VAL A 143 13.04 -12.46 -10.17
N ASN A 144 13.69 -11.30 -10.31
CA ASN A 144 15.14 -11.20 -10.23
C ASN A 144 15.62 -11.19 -8.77
N VAL A 145 16.18 -12.31 -8.33
CA VAL A 145 16.66 -12.50 -6.96
C VAL A 145 18.20 -12.46 -6.86
N THR A 146 18.90 -11.93 -7.88
CA THR A 146 20.35 -11.76 -7.79
C THR A 146 20.71 -10.80 -6.67
N LYS A 147 21.87 -10.98 -6.05
CA LYS A 147 22.31 -10.14 -4.95
C LYS A 147 22.42 -8.68 -5.38
N GLU A 148 22.91 -8.43 -6.58
CA GLU A 148 23.05 -7.09 -7.16
C GLU A 148 21.69 -6.39 -7.29
N ASN A 149 20.65 -7.12 -7.71
CA ASN A 149 19.29 -6.58 -7.80
C ASN A 149 18.71 -6.26 -6.42
N MET A 150 18.86 -7.19 -5.47
CA MET A 150 18.34 -7.03 -4.10
C MET A 150 19.03 -5.89 -3.36
N ASP A 151 20.36 -5.80 -3.43
CA ASP A 151 21.14 -4.72 -2.83
C ASP A 151 20.76 -3.37 -3.47
N GLY A 152 20.56 -3.33 -4.80
CA GLY A 152 20.13 -2.11 -5.48
C GLY A 152 18.71 -1.65 -5.11
N LEU A 153 17.76 -2.58 -4.98
CA LEU A 153 16.41 -2.28 -4.49
C LEU A 153 16.41 -1.76 -3.04
N GLU A 154 17.29 -2.28 -2.19
CA GLU A 154 17.49 -1.77 -0.83
C GLU A 154 17.99 -0.33 -0.85
N GLU A 155 18.99 -0.02 -1.68
CA GLU A 155 19.53 1.34 -1.81
C GLU A 155 18.49 2.31 -2.38
N ILE A 156 17.66 1.88 -3.34
CA ILE A 156 16.52 2.68 -3.84
C ILE A 156 15.56 3.01 -2.68
N GLY A 157 15.22 2.02 -1.84
CA GLY A 157 14.38 2.24 -0.67
C GLY A 157 14.98 3.23 0.34
N LYS A 158 16.30 3.17 0.57
CA LYS A 158 17.02 4.14 1.42
C LYS A 158 17.02 5.54 0.82
N HIS A 159 17.20 5.66 -0.49
CA HIS A 159 17.15 6.94 -1.18
C HIS A 159 15.75 7.56 -1.11
N LEU A 160 14.71 6.74 -1.31
CA LEU A 160 13.31 7.17 -1.28
C LEU A 160 12.93 7.83 0.05
N LEU A 161 13.57 7.47 1.17
CA LEU A 161 13.38 8.14 2.47
C LEU A 161 13.80 9.61 2.46
N GLN A 162 14.78 9.99 1.64
CA GLN A 162 15.27 11.36 1.52
C GLN A 162 14.49 12.19 0.51
N GLU A 163 13.74 11.53 -0.38
CA GLU A 163 12.87 12.20 -1.34
C GLU A 163 11.65 12.83 -0.66
N LYS A 164 11.01 13.75 -1.37
CA LYS A 164 9.79 14.38 -0.89
C LYS A 164 8.60 13.44 -1.09
N PRO A 165 7.64 13.43 -0.15
CA PRO A 165 6.37 12.75 -0.38
C PRO A 165 5.65 13.40 -1.56
N VAL A 166 4.97 12.59 -2.35
CA VAL A 166 4.23 13.05 -3.52
C VAL A 166 2.74 12.83 -3.30
N LYS A 167 1.93 13.78 -3.78
CA LYS A 167 0.47 13.71 -3.74
C LYS A 167 -0.08 13.87 -5.15
N LEU A 168 -1.18 13.18 -5.44
CA LEU A 168 -1.92 13.39 -6.66
C LEU A 168 -2.77 14.64 -6.54
N ASN A 169 -2.60 15.59 -7.46
CA ASN A 169 -3.51 16.71 -7.63
C ASN A 169 -4.74 16.20 -8.41
N LEU A 170 -5.93 16.35 -7.84
CA LEU A 170 -7.16 15.81 -8.44
C LEU A 170 -7.68 16.63 -9.64
N ASP A 171 -7.27 17.89 -9.74
CA ASP A 171 -7.68 18.78 -10.83
C ASP A 171 -6.79 18.61 -12.07
N THR A 172 -5.47 18.48 -11.87
CA THR A 172 -4.49 18.33 -12.96
C THR A 172 -4.15 16.88 -13.27
N LEU A 173 -4.39 15.97 -12.33
CA LEU A 173 -3.92 14.57 -12.33
C LEU A 173 -2.38 14.43 -12.29
N ASP A 174 -1.68 15.52 -12.01
CA ASP A 174 -0.24 15.52 -11.85
C ASP A 174 0.18 15.14 -10.44
N LEU A 175 1.42 14.66 -10.35
CA LEU A 175 2.09 14.37 -9.10
C LEU A 175 2.79 15.61 -8.57
N GLU A 176 2.41 16.06 -7.38
CA GLU A 176 2.96 17.24 -6.73
C GLU A 176 3.77 16.87 -5.49
N GLU A 177 4.94 17.48 -5.35
CA GLU A 177 5.77 17.34 -4.16
C GLU A 177 5.13 18.04 -2.96
N ALA A 178 4.99 17.31 -1.86
CA ALA A 178 4.64 17.86 -0.56
C ALA A 178 5.89 18.35 0.20
N GLY A 179 5.67 19.05 1.31
CA GLY A 179 6.76 19.53 2.17
C GLY A 179 7.44 18.44 2.99
N GLY A 180 8.74 18.61 3.24
CA GLY A 180 9.58 17.69 4.00
C GLY A 180 10.00 16.44 3.22
N THR A 181 10.60 15.47 3.90
CA THR A 181 11.00 14.18 3.31
C THR A 181 10.05 13.05 3.70
N ASN A 182 10.11 11.92 2.99
CA ASN A 182 9.40 10.70 3.35
C ASN A 182 9.79 10.20 4.75
N ALA A 183 11.07 10.31 5.14
CA ALA A 183 11.51 9.99 6.49
C ALA A 183 10.80 10.86 7.54
N GLU A 184 10.73 12.17 7.33
CA GLU A 184 10.04 13.07 8.25
C GLU A 184 8.53 12.81 8.30
N ALA A 185 7.91 12.43 7.17
CA ALA A 185 6.51 12.05 7.12
C ALA A 185 6.24 10.76 7.91
N LEU A 186 7.14 9.78 7.82
CA LEU A 186 7.09 8.54 8.59
C LEU A 186 7.29 8.78 10.09
N ASP A 187 8.23 9.65 10.47
CA ASP A 187 8.43 10.05 11.87
C ASP A 187 7.16 10.66 12.47
N ARG A 188 6.51 11.59 11.74
CA ARG A 188 5.23 12.17 12.15
C ARG A 188 4.13 11.12 12.30
N LEU A 189 4.06 10.17 11.36
CA LEU A 189 3.09 9.09 11.41
C LEU A 189 3.35 8.17 12.62
N ALA A 190 4.61 7.86 12.92
CA ALA A 190 5.01 7.08 14.08
C ALA A 190 4.63 7.76 15.40
N ASP A 191 4.82 9.08 15.50
CA ASP A 191 4.41 9.87 16.68
C ASP A 191 2.90 9.80 16.91
N ILE A 192 2.09 9.92 15.84
CA ILE A 192 0.63 9.79 15.91
C ILE A 192 0.23 8.40 16.40
N LEU A 193 0.80 7.34 15.82
CA LEU A 193 0.52 5.96 16.20
C LEU A 193 0.89 5.67 17.66
N TYR A 194 2.05 6.16 18.10
CA TYR A 194 2.50 6.03 19.48
C TYR A 194 1.56 6.76 20.44
N GLY A 195 1.22 8.02 20.14
CA GLY A 195 0.28 8.82 20.94
C GLY A 195 -1.08 8.13 21.10
N GLU A 196 -1.65 7.62 19.99
CA GLU A 196 -2.93 6.92 20.01
C GLU A 196 -2.86 5.60 20.79
N ARG A 197 -1.77 4.84 20.67
CA ARG A 197 -1.53 3.64 21.50
C ARG A 197 -1.53 3.98 22.99
N GLN A 198 -0.79 5.02 23.40
CA GLN A 198 -0.73 5.44 24.81
C GLN A 198 -2.11 5.87 25.32
N HIS A 199 -2.87 6.62 24.52
CA HIS A 199 -4.22 7.04 24.85
C HIS A 199 -5.16 5.84 25.06
N ARG A 200 -5.14 4.83 24.17
CA ARG A 200 -5.94 3.61 24.31
C ARG A 200 -5.56 2.79 25.54
N LEU A 201 -4.27 2.67 25.85
CA LEU A 201 -3.80 1.98 27.06
C LEU A 201 -4.29 2.67 28.33
N LYS A 202 -4.23 4.01 28.39
CA LYS A 202 -4.79 4.80 29.50
C LYS A 202 -6.29 4.57 29.66
N ARG A 203 -7.07 4.64 28.58
CA ARG A 203 -8.51 4.38 28.60
C ARG A 203 -8.86 2.98 29.07
N LYS A 204 -8.11 1.96 28.62
CA LYS A 204 -8.32 0.56 29.03
C LYS A 204 -8.01 0.36 30.52
N SER A 205 -7.00 1.04 31.05
CA SER A 205 -6.67 1.05 32.47
C SER A 205 -7.77 1.73 33.30
N MET A 206 -8.23 2.92 32.90
CA MET A 206 -9.32 3.64 33.58
C MET A 206 -10.64 2.85 33.60
N LYS A 207 -10.96 2.11 32.53
CA LYS A 207 -12.13 1.22 32.47
C LYS A 207 -12.04 0.00 33.40
N LYS A 208 -10.85 -0.37 33.87
CA LYS A 208 -10.62 -1.57 34.72
C LYS A 208 -10.55 -1.30 36.23
N GLY A 209 -10.63 -0.04 36.69
CA GLY A 209 -10.67 0.31 38.11
C GLY A 209 -9.52 1.22 38.54
N GLY A 210 -9.83 2.16 39.45
CA GLY A 210 -9.07 3.39 39.68
C GLY A 210 -7.71 3.24 40.38
N ARG A 211 -6.67 3.79 39.73
CA ARG A 211 -5.63 4.72 40.20
C ARG A 211 -4.54 4.81 39.12
N PRO A 212 -4.04 6.00 38.74
CA PRO A 212 -3.02 6.10 37.70
C PRO A 212 -1.62 5.72 38.22
N PHE A 213 -0.85 5.00 37.40
CA PHE A 213 0.60 4.83 37.57
C PHE A 213 1.33 6.16 37.25
N PRO A 214 2.43 6.49 37.96
CA PRO A 214 3.23 7.66 37.64
C PRO A 214 4.01 7.41 36.34
N GLN A 215 3.69 8.16 35.28
CA GLN A 215 4.45 8.14 34.03
C GLN A 215 5.65 9.09 34.14
N THR A 216 6.86 8.54 34.00
CA THR A 216 8.01 9.29 33.48
C THR A 216 7.69 9.69 32.05
N LEU A 217 7.20 10.92 31.87
CA LEU A 217 6.96 11.53 30.58
C LEU A 217 8.32 11.85 29.93
N ARG A 218 8.67 11.12 28.86
CA ARG A 218 9.55 11.68 27.83
C ARG A 218 8.68 12.64 27.01
N VAL A 219 9.06 13.91 27.01
CA VAL A 219 8.38 15.01 26.32
C VAL A 219 8.36 14.73 24.81
N PRO A 220 7.20 14.80 24.12
CA PRO A 220 7.15 14.77 22.66
C PRO A 220 7.91 15.96 22.08
N SER A 221 8.69 15.74 21.03
CA SER A 221 9.41 16.81 20.31
C SER A 221 8.44 17.90 19.84
N GLU A 222 8.76 19.17 20.07
CA GLU A 222 7.95 20.36 19.71
C GLU A 222 7.85 20.63 18.18
N LYS A 223 7.81 19.60 17.34
CA LYS A 223 7.75 19.73 15.88
C LYS A 223 6.34 19.56 15.30
N LEU A 224 5.30 19.93 16.05
CA LEU A 224 3.94 20.04 15.53
C LEU A 224 3.57 21.51 15.30
N LYS A 225 4.07 22.09 14.20
CA LYS A 225 3.36 23.19 13.54
C LYS A 225 2.59 22.60 12.37
N PRO A 226 1.29 22.89 12.22
CA PRO A 226 0.56 22.53 11.02
C PRO A 226 1.04 23.45 9.89
N VAL A 227 1.74 22.86 8.92
CA VAL A 227 1.89 23.44 7.58
C VAL A 227 1.50 22.34 6.61
N ILE A 228 0.19 22.25 6.38
CA ILE A 228 -0.39 21.79 5.12
C ILE A 228 -1.38 22.88 4.75
#